data_AF-A0A510LB81-F1
#
_entry.id   AF-A0A510LB81-F1
#
_cell.length_a   1.000
_cell.length_b   1.000
_cell.length_c   1.000
_cell.angle_alpha   90.00
_cell.angle_beta   90.00
_cell.angle_gamma   90.00
#
_symmetry.space_group_name_H-M   'P 1'
#
loop_
_entity.id
_entity.type
_entity.pdbx_description
1 polymer ?
#
loop_
_entity_poly.entity_id
_entity_poly.type
_entity_poly.pdbx_seq_one_letter_code
_entity_poly.pdbx_strand_id
1 'polypeptide(L)'
;MKKILVMIVAVALLSCDKNNYKEMTNDMEKIVNEEKKTIKVVEPIYNGLSSISVGKLAAKTENQYLEELKIVDVENIKKLNEKFKNKYSSVKLDPKTGYEESCAKAREDYVEYVDVFLKMFEEYKAGAIAKEKQFSWPVVNLRSNVNSQEGLLRSCRLVK
;
A
#
# COMPACT_ATOMS: atom_id res chain seq x y z
N MET A 1 37.93 8.05 37.72
CA MET A 1 37.02 8.68 36.74
C MET A 1 36.63 7.68 35.64
N LYS A 2 35.73 6.72 35.91
CA LYS A 2 35.35 5.67 34.93
C LYS A 2 33.83 5.41 34.84
N LYS A 3 33.00 6.27 35.44
CA LYS A 3 31.54 6.04 35.54
C LYS A 3 30.66 6.97 34.68
N ILE A 4 31.24 7.88 33.90
CA ILE A 4 30.46 8.90 33.16
C ILE A 4 30.25 8.54 31.68
N LEU A 5 31.00 7.58 31.13
CA LEU A 5 30.95 7.28 29.68
C LEU A 5 29.80 6.35 29.24
N VAL A 6 29.06 5.74 30.17
CA VAL A 6 28.02 4.74 29.83
C VAL A 6 26.63 5.37 29.65
N MET A 7 26.40 6.60 30.14
CA MET A 7 25.07 7.25 30.02
C MET A 7 24.82 7.94 28.68
N ILE A 8 25.86 8.29 27.91
CA ILE A 8 25.68 9.03 26.64
C ILE A 8 25.29 8.09 25.48
N VAL A 9 25.64 6.79 25.56
CA VAL A 9 25.30 5.82 24.50
C VAL A 9 23.83 5.35 24.59
N ALA A 10 23.22 5.37 25.78
CA ALA A 10 21.81 4.99 25.93
C ALA A 10 20.82 6.06 25.40
N VAL A 11 21.21 7.33 25.41
CA VAL A 11 20.36 8.43 24.92
C VAL A 11 20.42 8.56 23.39
N ALA A 12 21.51 8.12 22.75
CA ALA A 12 21.62 8.05 21.29
C ALA A 12 20.80 6.93 20.65
N LEU A 13 20.39 5.90 21.42
CA LEU A 13 19.51 4.83 20.94
C LEU A 13 18.03 5.21 21.04
N LEU A 14 17.64 6.04 22.01
CA LEU A 14 16.27 6.51 22.18
C LEU A 14 15.86 7.59 21.15
N SER A 15 16.83 8.27 20.53
CA SER A 15 16.57 9.27 19.47
C SER A 15 16.41 8.66 18.07
N CYS A 16 16.76 7.39 17.88
CA CYS A 16 16.55 6.69 16.61
C CYS A 16 15.08 6.28 16.41
N ASP A 17 14.38 5.86 17.47
CA ASP A 17 13.05 5.25 17.33
C ASP A 17 11.98 6.24 16.82
N LYS A 18 11.93 7.46 17.34
CA LYS A 18 10.95 8.47 16.88
C LYS A 18 11.15 8.90 15.43
N ASN A 19 12.40 9.04 15.00
CA ASN A 19 12.70 9.32 13.59
C ASN A 19 12.29 8.15 12.70
N ASN A 20 12.47 6.90 13.16
CA ASN A 20 12.04 5.71 12.44
C ASN A 20 10.51 5.68 12.22
N TYR A 21 9.69 6.01 13.24
CA TYR A 21 8.23 6.05 13.08
C TYR A 21 7.77 7.09 12.04
N LYS A 22 8.34 8.30 12.09
CA LYS A 22 7.99 9.37 11.14
C LYS A 22 8.41 9.01 9.71
N GLU A 23 9.63 8.51 9.53
CA GLU A 23 10.10 8.08 8.22
C GLU A 23 9.28 6.92 7.66
N MET A 24 8.97 5.93 8.50
CA MET A 24 8.14 4.80 8.14
C MET A 24 6.75 5.24 7.68
N THR A 25 6.12 6.14 8.45
CA THR A 25 4.81 6.73 8.09
C THR A 25 4.87 7.43 6.73
N ASN A 26 5.93 8.21 6.47
CA ASN A 26 6.09 8.89 5.19
C ASN A 26 6.29 7.90 4.02
N ASP A 27 6.99 6.79 4.25
CA ASP A 27 7.22 5.78 3.22
C ASP A 27 5.95 4.94 2.94
N MET A 28 5.16 4.59 3.97
CA MET A 28 3.81 4.01 3.82
C MET A 28 2.89 4.94 3.02
N GLU A 29 2.89 6.23 3.34
CA GLU A 29 2.07 7.22 2.63
C GLU A 29 2.41 7.31 1.14
N LYS A 30 3.69 7.20 0.76
CA LYS A 30 4.09 7.17 -0.66
C LYS A 30 3.49 5.97 -1.39
N ILE A 31 3.51 4.78 -0.78
CA ILE A 31 2.97 3.56 -1.38
C ILE A 31 1.45 3.69 -1.56
N VAL A 32 0.70 4.06 -0.51
CA VAL A 32 -0.75 4.28 -0.59
C VAL A 32 -1.11 5.30 -1.68
N ASN A 33 -0.33 6.38 -1.81
CA ASN A 33 -0.58 7.39 -2.83
C ASN A 33 -0.39 6.85 -4.25
N GLU A 34 0.58 5.97 -4.48
CA GLU A 34 0.75 5.30 -5.78
C GLU A 34 -0.39 4.32 -6.07
N GLU A 35 -0.80 3.50 -5.09
CA GLU A 35 -1.95 2.61 -5.24
C GLU A 35 -3.23 3.38 -5.58
N LYS A 36 -3.47 4.52 -4.92
CA LYS A 36 -4.59 5.42 -5.24
C LYS A 36 -4.54 5.98 -6.65
N LYS A 37 -3.35 6.30 -7.16
CA LYS A 37 -3.17 6.74 -8.56
C LYS A 37 -3.54 5.59 -9.50
N THR A 38 -3.06 4.38 -9.24
CA THR A 38 -3.42 3.20 -10.02
C THR A 38 -4.93 2.97 -10.02
N ILE A 39 -5.59 3.03 -8.86
CA ILE A 39 -7.06 2.89 -8.74
C ILE A 39 -7.77 3.93 -9.61
N LYS A 40 -7.37 5.21 -9.55
CA LYS A 40 -7.98 6.28 -10.36
C LYS A 40 -7.89 6.01 -11.86
N VAL A 41 -6.84 5.32 -12.31
CA VAL A 41 -6.65 4.95 -13.72
C VAL A 41 -7.51 3.72 -14.08
N VAL A 42 -7.51 2.68 -13.26
CA VAL A 42 -8.20 1.42 -13.63
C VAL A 42 -9.70 1.42 -13.34
N GLU A 43 -10.18 2.26 -12.44
CA GLU A 43 -11.61 2.35 -12.13
C GLU A 43 -12.49 2.63 -13.35
N PRO A 44 -12.26 3.68 -14.16
CA PRO A 44 -13.08 3.93 -15.34
C PRO A 44 -13.01 2.78 -16.35
N ILE A 45 -11.89 2.05 -16.40
CA ILE A 45 -11.69 0.91 -17.29
C ILE A 45 -12.58 -0.26 -16.86
N TYR A 46 -12.49 -0.69 -15.60
CA TYR A 46 -13.31 -1.78 -15.07
C TYR A 46 -14.81 -1.44 -15.08
N ASN A 47 -15.19 -0.19 -14.79
CA ASN A 47 -16.58 0.25 -14.88
C ASN A 47 -17.11 0.19 -16.32
N GLY A 48 -16.26 0.54 -17.30
CA GLY A 48 -16.56 0.41 -18.72
C GLY A 48 -16.77 -1.04 -19.15
N LEU A 49 -15.82 -1.92 -18.82
CA LEU A 49 -15.91 -3.36 -19.08
C LEU A 49 -17.15 -3.99 -18.41
N SER A 50 -17.42 -3.63 -17.15
CA SER A 50 -18.61 -4.08 -16.44
C SER A 50 -19.90 -3.62 -17.13
N SER A 51 -19.96 -2.37 -17.61
CA SER A 51 -21.13 -1.84 -18.33
C SER A 51 -21.39 -2.61 -19.63
N ILE A 52 -20.34 -2.91 -20.41
CA ILE A 52 -20.43 -3.72 -21.63
C ILE A 52 -20.95 -5.12 -21.29
N SER A 53 -20.43 -5.74 -20.22
CA SER A 53 -20.81 -7.11 -19.84
C SER A 53 -22.30 -7.28 -19.51
N VAL A 54 -22.97 -6.19 -19.10
CA VAL A 54 -24.41 -6.17 -18.78
C VAL A 54 -25.25 -5.52 -19.89
N GLY A 55 -24.68 -5.32 -21.09
CA GLY A 55 -25.39 -4.78 -22.25
C GLY A 55 -25.73 -3.29 -22.17
N LYS A 56 -25.04 -2.52 -21.31
CA LYS A 56 -25.22 -1.07 -21.21
C LYS A 56 -24.33 -0.34 -22.22
N LEU A 57 -24.76 0.86 -22.63
CA LEU A 57 -23.96 1.76 -23.44
C LEU A 57 -22.67 2.12 -22.71
N ALA A 58 -21.53 1.97 -23.39
CA ALA A 58 -20.22 2.31 -22.88
C ALA A 58 -19.54 3.35 -23.79
N ALA A 59 -18.65 4.17 -23.22
CA ALA A 59 -17.96 5.23 -23.94
C ALA A 59 -16.88 4.71 -24.91
N LYS A 60 -16.39 3.49 -24.69
CA LYS A 60 -15.38 2.82 -25.52
C LYS A 60 -15.79 1.37 -25.78
N THR A 61 -15.19 0.76 -26.79
CA THR A 61 -15.32 -0.68 -27.04
C THR A 61 -14.59 -1.51 -25.99
N GLU A 62 -14.94 -2.79 -25.86
CA GLU A 62 -14.26 -3.74 -24.97
C GLU A 62 -12.75 -3.77 -25.26
N ASN A 63 -12.37 -3.89 -26.53
CA ASN A 63 -10.96 -3.94 -26.93
C ASN A 63 -10.19 -2.67 -26.53
N GLN A 64 -10.78 -1.48 -26.67
CA GLN A 64 -10.14 -0.23 -26.26
C GLN A 64 -9.87 -0.20 -24.75
N TYR A 65 -10.84 -0.64 -23.93
CA TYR A 65 -10.63 -0.74 -22.48
C TYR A 65 -9.55 -1.78 -22.12
N LEU A 66 -9.51 -2.92 -22.82
CA LEU A 66 -8.49 -3.94 -22.59
C LEU A 66 -7.08 -3.45 -22.97
N GLU A 67 -6.93 -2.71 -24.07
CA GLU A 67 -5.64 -2.10 -24.44
C GLU A 67 -5.19 -1.06 -23.40
N GLU A 68 -6.10 -0.24 -22.88
CA GLU A 68 -5.80 0.68 -21.78
C GLU A 68 -5.40 -0.07 -20.51
N LEU A 69 -6.06 -1.18 -20.18
CA LEU A 69 -5.72 -1.98 -18.99
C LEU A 69 -4.33 -2.61 -19.12
N LYS A 70 -3.96 -3.10 -20.31
CA LYS A 70 -2.67 -3.77 -20.56
C LYS A 70 -1.48 -2.88 -20.23
N ILE A 71 -1.58 -1.59 -20.52
CA ILE A 71 -0.48 -0.63 -20.29
C ILE A 71 -0.39 -0.13 -18.85
N VAL A 72 -1.39 -0.38 -18.00
CA VAL A 72 -1.28 -0.03 -16.57
C VAL A 72 -0.37 -1.02 -15.88
N ASP A 73 0.74 -0.55 -15.34
CA ASP A 73 1.62 -1.33 -14.49
C ASP A 73 1.57 -0.87 -13.03
N VAL A 74 2.09 -1.73 -12.14
CA VAL A 74 2.23 -1.49 -10.70
C VAL A 74 3.70 -1.58 -10.28
N GLU A 75 4.63 -1.36 -11.21
CA GLU A 75 6.06 -1.57 -10.99
C GLU A 75 6.63 -0.57 -9.96
N ASN A 76 6.11 0.66 -9.97
CA ASN A 76 6.49 1.65 -8.97
C ASN A 76 6.06 1.24 -7.56
N ILE A 77 4.86 0.66 -7.40
CA ILE A 77 4.35 0.15 -6.12
C ILE A 77 5.24 -1.01 -5.64
N LYS A 78 5.58 -1.96 -6.52
CA LYS A 78 6.52 -3.05 -6.24
C LYS A 78 7.86 -2.53 -5.72
N LYS A 79 8.46 -1.57 -6.43
CA LYS A 79 9.75 -0.95 -6.04
C LYS A 79 9.68 -0.24 -4.69
N LEU A 80 8.62 0.52 -4.44
CA LEU A 80 8.43 1.21 -3.17
C LEU A 80 8.23 0.21 -2.01
N ASN A 81 7.46 -0.85 -2.23
CA ASN A 81 7.22 -1.88 -1.23
C ASN A 81 8.52 -2.64 -0.89
N GLU A 82 9.29 -3.07 -1.90
CA GLU A 82 10.59 -3.71 -1.67
C GLU A 82 11.58 -2.79 -0.96
N LYS A 83 11.61 -1.50 -1.31
CA LYS A 83 12.41 -0.51 -0.58
C LYS A 83 11.97 -0.40 0.88
N PHE A 84 10.67 -0.42 1.15
CA PHE A 84 10.11 -0.39 2.49
C PHE A 84 10.51 -1.64 3.30
N LYS A 85 10.27 -2.83 2.76
CA LYS A 85 10.65 -4.12 3.38
C LYS A 85 12.14 -4.13 3.75
N ASN A 86 13.00 -3.79 2.80
CA ASN A 86 14.45 -3.78 3.01
C ASN A 86 14.87 -2.76 4.06
N LYS A 87 14.38 -1.52 3.98
CA LYS A 87 14.74 -0.43 4.90
C LYS A 87 14.38 -0.75 6.35
N TYR A 88 13.22 -1.38 6.58
CA TYR A 88 12.71 -1.61 7.93
C TYR A 88 12.92 -3.04 8.45
N SER A 89 13.38 -3.99 7.62
CA SER A 89 13.57 -5.41 7.97
C SER A 89 14.31 -5.64 9.31
N SER A 90 15.37 -4.88 9.58
CA SER A 90 16.19 -4.99 10.79
C SER A 90 15.84 -3.97 11.88
N VAL A 91 14.87 -3.08 11.64
CA VAL A 91 14.47 -2.06 12.60
C VAL A 91 13.67 -2.73 13.71
N LYS A 92 14.22 -2.74 14.92
CA LYS A 92 13.51 -3.10 16.15
C LYS A 92 12.88 -1.84 16.71
N LEU A 93 11.55 -1.84 16.80
CA LEU A 93 10.80 -0.78 17.46
C LEU A 93 10.66 -1.14 18.94
N ASP A 94 10.94 -0.19 19.84
CA ASP A 94 10.77 -0.36 21.30
C ASP A 94 9.64 0.55 21.79
N PRO A 95 8.36 0.17 21.58
CA PRO A 95 7.22 1.02 21.88
C PRO A 95 7.12 1.29 23.39
N LYS A 96 6.92 2.56 23.76
CA LYS A 96 6.72 3.04 25.14
C LYS A 96 5.28 3.47 25.41
N THR A 97 4.48 3.60 24.37
CA THR A 97 3.08 4.00 24.44
C THR A 97 2.19 3.06 23.62
N GLY A 98 0.90 3.00 23.94
CA GLY A 98 -0.05 2.21 23.14
C GLY A 98 -0.18 2.69 21.69
N TYR A 99 0.09 3.97 21.40
CA TYR A 99 0.15 4.49 20.03
C TYR A 99 1.36 3.95 19.27
N GLU A 100 2.52 3.89 19.91
CA GLU A 100 3.74 3.31 19.32
C GLU A 100 3.59 1.80 19.11
N GLU A 101 2.96 1.09 20.05
CA GLU A 101 2.65 -0.34 19.91
C GLU A 101 1.71 -0.58 18.72
N SER A 102 0.66 0.24 18.60
CA SER A 102 -0.27 0.18 17.47
C SER A 102 0.44 0.44 16.14
N CYS A 103 1.36 1.40 16.08
CA CYS A 103 2.11 1.67 14.86
C CYS A 103 3.14 0.56 14.53
N ALA A 104 3.79 0.00 15.54
CA ALA A 104 4.70 -1.12 15.36
C ALA A 104 3.98 -2.34 14.78
N LYS A 105 2.78 -2.65 15.29
CA LYS A 105 1.92 -3.70 14.73
C LYS A 105 1.42 -3.34 13.33
N ALA A 106 0.98 -2.10 13.12
CA ALA A 106 0.51 -1.63 11.83
C ALA A 106 1.56 -1.80 10.73
N ARG A 107 2.85 -1.62 11.03
CA ARG A 107 3.96 -1.89 10.10
C ARG A 107 4.00 -3.36 9.66
N GLU A 108 3.86 -4.30 10.58
CA GLU A 108 3.91 -5.74 10.29
C GLU A 108 2.80 -6.11 9.33
N ASP A 109 1.58 -5.64 9.60
CA ASP A 109 0.41 -5.88 8.77
C ASP A 109 0.51 -5.13 7.41
N TYR A 110 1.09 -3.92 7.40
CA TYR A 110 1.09 -3.04 6.23
C TYR A 110 1.70 -3.68 4.98
N VAL A 111 2.82 -4.39 5.15
CA VAL A 111 3.51 -5.05 4.03
C VAL A 111 2.60 -6.11 3.39
N GLU A 112 1.87 -6.87 4.19
CA GLU A 112 0.93 -7.88 3.71
C GLU A 112 -0.19 -7.22 2.90
N TYR A 113 -0.75 -6.10 3.37
CA TYR A 113 -1.79 -5.39 2.62
C TYR A 113 -1.32 -4.91 1.25
N VAL A 114 -0.09 -4.41 1.13
CA VAL A 114 0.48 -3.99 -0.16
C VAL A 114 0.72 -5.20 -1.07
N ASP A 115 1.22 -6.32 -0.54
CA ASP A 115 1.39 -7.55 -1.31
C ASP A 115 0.05 -8.11 -1.81
N VAL A 116 -1.00 -8.03 -0.98
CA VAL A 116 -2.38 -8.39 -1.35
C VAL A 116 -2.93 -7.45 -2.44
N PHE A 117 -2.68 -6.14 -2.36
CA PHE A 117 -3.06 -5.19 -3.42
C PHE A 117 -2.44 -5.60 -4.76
N LEU A 118 -1.12 -5.84 -4.78
CA LEU A 118 -0.38 -6.22 -5.98
C LEU A 118 -0.91 -7.52 -6.57
N LYS A 119 -1.15 -8.53 -5.73
CA LYS A 119 -1.70 -9.82 -6.14
C LYS A 119 -3.09 -9.65 -6.77
N MET A 120 -4.01 -8.97 -6.09
CA MET A 120 -5.36 -8.73 -6.60
C MET A 120 -5.34 -7.98 -7.93
N PHE A 121 -4.48 -6.95 -8.06
CA PHE A 121 -4.37 -6.18 -9.29
C PHE A 121 -3.99 -7.07 -10.48
N GLU A 122 -2.94 -7.89 -10.33
CA GLU A 122 -2.46 -8.78 -11.38
C GLU A 122 -3.51 -9.86 -11.72
N GLU A 123 -4.17 -10.44 -10.73
CA GLU A 123 -5.26 -11.42 -10.92
C GLU A 123 -6.44 -10.82 -11.69
N TYR A 124 -6.90 -9.63 -11.32
CA TYR A 124 -8.00 -8.96 -12.03
C TYR A 124 -7.61 -8.54 -13.44
N LYS A 125 -6.38 -8.06 -13.62
CA LYS A 125 -5.86 -7.69 -14.94
C LYS A 125 -5.80 -8.92 -15.85
N ALA A 126 -5.26 -10.03 -15.36
CA ALA A 126 -5.18 -11.28 -16.10
C ALA A 126 -6.57 -11.82 -16.45
N GLY A 127 -7.50 -11.89 -15.48
CA GLY A 127 -8.87 -12.35 -15.70
C GLY A 127 -9.63 -11.49 -16.73
N ALA A 128 -9.47 -10.16 -16.65
CA ALA A 128 -10.06 -9.24 -17.62
C ALA A 128 -9.52 -9.46 -19.05
N ILE A 129 -8.20 -9.64 -19.20
CA ILE A 129 -7.56 -9.92 -20.50
C ILE A 129 -7.99 -11.29 -21.05
N ALA A 130 -8.13 -12.30 -20.18
CA ALA A 130 -8.64 -13.63 -20.53
C ALA A 130 -10.14 -13.65 -20.85
N LYS A 131 -10.85 -12.52 -20.67
CA LYS A 131 -12.30 -12.37 -20.83
C LYS A 131 -13.10 -13.30 -19.92
N GLU A 132 -12.53 -13.65 -18.77
CA GLU A 132 -13.23 -14.31 -17.68
C GLU A 132 -14.08 -13.23 -17.00
N LYS A 133 -15.40 -13.27 -17.21
CA LYS A 133 -16.38 -12.16 -17.06
C LYS A 133 -16.56 -11.56 -15.64
N GLN A 134 -15.55 -11.52 -14.78
CA GLN A 134 -15.60 -10.90 -13.45
C GLN A 134 -15.09 -9.45 -13.48
N PHE A 135 -15.94 -8.51 -13.91
CA PHE A 135 -15.59 -7.08 -13.97
C PHE A 135 -16.16 -6.23 -12.82
N SER A 136 -17.08 -6.77 -12.01
CA SER A 136 -17.88 -5.97 -11.05
C SER A 136 -17.20 -5.74 -9.70
N TRP A 137 -16.20 -6.55 -9.35
CA TRP A 137 -15.55 -6.55 -8.02
C TRP A 137 -14.12 -6.02 -7.96
N PRO A 138 -13.31 -5.96 -9.06
CA PRO A 138 -11.92 -5.52 -8.99
C PRO A 138 -11.72 -4.19 -8.27
N VAL A 139 -12.45 -3.15 -8.66
CA VAL A 139 -12.30 -1.79 -8.11
C VAL A 139 -12.70 -1.72 -6.64
N VAL A 140 -13.77 -2.43 -6.26
CA VAL A 140 -14.26 -2.46 -4.88
C VAL A 140 -13.21 -3.10 -3.96
N ASN A 141 -12.64 -4.22 -4.39
CA ASN A 141 -11.65 -4.96 -3.60
C ASN A 141 -10.33 -4.18 -3.47
N LEU A 142 -9.84 -3.59 -4.57
CA LEU A 142 -8.65 -2.72 -4.54
C LEU A 142 -8.86 -1.52 -3.60
N ARG A 143 -10.02 -0.84 -3.66
CA ARG A 143 -10.34 0.26 -2.76
C ARG A 143 -10.43 -0.17 -1.30
N SER A 144 -11.07 -1.30 -1.03
CA SER A 144 -11.20 -1.82 0.33
C SER A 144 -9.83 -2.07 0.95
N ASN A 145 -8.90 -2.66 0.19
CA ASN A 145 -7.54 -2.89 0.66
C ASN A 145 -6.79 -1.58 0.93
N VAL A 146 -6.82 -0.61 0.00
CA VAL A 146 -6.20 0.71 0.22
C VAL A 146 -6.79 1.43 1.43
N ASN A 147 -8.10 1.32 1.66
CA ASN A 147 -8.74 1.89 2.85
C ASN A 147 -8.24 1.24 4.15
N SER A 148 -8.00 -0.07 4.17
CA SER A 148 -7.38 -0.75 5.30
C SER A 148 -5.97 -0.23 5.56
N GLN A 149 -5.17 -0.08 4.51
CA GLN A 149 -3.82 0.53 4.60
C GLN A 149 -3.85 1.95 5.17
N GLU A 150 -4.82 2.78 4.76
CA GLU A 150 -5.00 4.11 5.33
C GLU A 150 -5.35 4.08 6.81
N GLY A 151 -6.12 3.08 7.25
CA GLY A 151 -6.40 2.84 8.66
C GLY A 151 -5.12 2.59 9.45
N LEU A 152 -4.24 1.73 8.93
CA LEU A 152 -2.92 1.45 9.53
C LEU A 152 -2.04 2.71 9.58
N LEU A 153 -1.99 3.47 8.48
CA LEU A 153 -1.24 4.72 8.39
C LEU A 153 -1.71 5.76 9.42
N ARG A 154 -3.02 5.86 9.66
CA ARG A 154 -3.58 6.79 10.66
C ARG A 154 -3.10 6.46 12.07
N SER A 155 -3.02 5.17 12.43
CA SER A 155 -2.48 4.74 13.73
C SER A 155 -1.04 5.23 13.92
N CYS A 156 -0.22 5.19 12.87
CA CYS A 156 1.16 5.67 12.92
C CYS A 156 1.30 7.20 12.99
N ARG A 157 0.38 7.96 12.37
CA ARG A 157 0.38 9.43 12.44
C ARG A 157 0.10 10.00 13.84
N LEU A 158 -0.43 9.18 14.75
CA LEU A 158 -0.71 9.58 16.13
C LEU A 158 0.53 9.52 17.03
N VAL A 159 1.62 8.90 16.57
CA VAL A 159 2.91 8.86 17.28
C VAL A 159 3.57 10.24 17.20
N LYS A 160 3.84 10.87 18.35
CA LYS A 160 4.43 12.22 18.48
C LYS A 160 5.84 12.19 19.10
#